data_AF-A0A382NDZ0-F1
#
_entry.id   AF-A0A382NDZ0-F1
#
_cell.length_a   1.000
_cell.length_b   1.000
_cell.length_c   1.000
_cell.angle_alpha   90.00
_cell.angle_beta   90.00
_cell.angle_gamma   90.00
#
_symmetry.space_group_name_H-M   'P 1'
#
loop_
_entity.id
_entity.type
_entity.pdbx_description
1 polymer ?
#
loop_
_entity_poly.entity_id
_entity_poly.type
_entity_poly.pdbx_seq_one_letter_code
_entity_poly.pdbx_strand_id
1 'polypeptide(L)'
;MALAFFLIRLAPGGPFDSEKVLLPEIEANLRAAYHLDEPLYQQFARYLGNLLQGDFGPSFQYRDLTVTELIMTGFPISLRLGAGAMFFAVIFGVLAGSVAALWQNSRTDYFVMAVSMTGISVPSFVMAPFLILVFAVY
;
A
#
# COMPACT_ATOMS: atom_id res chain seq x y z
N MET A 1 -12.50 -7.51 2.50
CA MET A 1 -12.70 -7.83 1.06
C MET A 1 -14.09 -7.48 0.58
N ALA A 2 -15.17 -8.03 1.15
CA ALA A 2 -16.55 -7.64 0.77
C ALA A 2 -16.81 -6.13 0.91
N LEU A 3 -16.46 -5.53 2.04
CA LEU A 3 -16.59 -4.07 2.25
C LEU A 3 -15.81 -3.26 1.21
N ALA A 4 -14.56 -3.63 0.93
CA ALA A 4 -13.74 -2.94 -0.07
C ALA A 4 -14.35 -3.05 -1.48
N PHE A 5 -14.86 -4.23 -1.85
CA PHE A 5 -15.53 -4.46 -3.14
C PHE A 5 -16.75 -3.56 -3.32
N PHE A 6 -17.60 -3.43 -2.30
CA PHE A 6 -18.78 -2.56 -2.38
C PHE A 6 -18.40 -1.07 -2.29
N LEU A 7 -17.43 -0.69 -1.47
CA LEU A 7 -16.96 0.70 -1.34
C LEU A 7 -16.41 1.24 -2.67
N ILE A 8 -15.61 0.44 -3.39
CA ILE A 8 -15.08 0.84 -4.70
C ILE A 8 -16.21 1.05 -5.72
N ARG A 9 -17.30 0.28 -5.64
CA ARG A 9 -18.46 0.43 -6.54
C ARG A 9 -19.40 1.58 -6.17
N LEU A 10 -19.33 2.05 -4.92
CA LEU A 10 -20.07 3.22 -4.44
C LEU A 10 -19.33 4.53 -4.72
N ALA A 11 -18.02 4.46 -4.95
CA ALA A 11 -17.24 5.63 -5.31
C ALA A 11 -17.72 6.18 -6.68
N PRO A 12 -17.79 7.52 -6.84
CA PRO A 12 -18.13 8.11 -8.13
C PRO A 12 -17.03 7.80 -9.14
N GLY A 13 -17.41 7.20 -10.28
CA GLY A 13 -16.52 6.81 -11.36
C GLY A 13 -16.42 5.29 -11.57
N GLY A 14 -16.01 4.87 -12.77
CA GLY A 14 -15.78 3.49 -13.16
C GLY A 14 -14.31 3.21 -13.51
N PRO A 15 -13.90 1.93 -13.60
CA PRO A 15 -12.53 1.54 -13.96
C PRO A 15 -12.10 2.00 -15.37
N PHE A 16 -13.05 2.47 -16.18
CA PHE A 16 -12.81 2.97 -17.54
C PHE A 16 -13.10 4.47 -17.70
N ASP A 17 -13.44 5.18 -16.61
CA ASP A 17 -13.56 6.64 -16.60
C ASP A 17 -12.16 7.26 -16.59
N SER A 18 -11.49 7.19 -17.74
CA SER A 18 -10.18 7.77 -17.98
C SER A 18 -10.30 9.17 -18.59
N GLU A 19 -9.23 9.97 -18.54
CA GLU A 19 -9.15 11.28 -19.24
C GLU A 19 -9.45 11.17 -20.75
N LYS A 20 -9.26 9.99 -21.35
CA LYS A 20 -9.67 9.68 -22.72
C LYS A 20 -11.07 9.07 -22.71
N VAL A 21 -12.04 9.83 -23.22
CA VAL A 21 -13.40 9.35 -23.48
C VAL A 21 -13.32 8.17 -24.44
N LEU A 22 -13.71 6.98 -23.98
CA LEU A 22 -13.84 5.80 -24.82
C LEU A 22 -15.11 5.92 -25.67
N LEU A 23 -15.06 5.43 -26.91
CA LEU A 23 -16.29 5.22 -27.68
C LEU A 23 -17.20 4.25 -26.91
N PRO A 24 -18.52 4.50 -26.87
CA PRO A 24 -19.45 3.69 -26.08
C PRO A 24 -19.43 2.20 -26.45
N GLU A 25 -19.13 1.89 -27.71
CA GLU A 25 -18.97 0.51 -28.20
C GLU A 25 -17.70 -0.16 -27.67
N ILE A 26 -16.59 0.59 -27.59
CA ILE A 26 -15.33 0.10 -27.00
C ILE A 26 -15.53 -0.15 -25.51
N GLU A 27 -16.20 0.77 -24.81
CA GLU A 27 -16.47 0.63 -23.39
C GLU A 27 -17.37 -0.58 -23.10
N ALA A 28 -18.43 -0.80 -23.89
CA ALA A 28 -19.29 -1.96 -23.75
C ALA A 28 -18.51 -3.28 -23.93
N ASN A 29 -17.62 -3.35 -24.94
CA ASN A 29 -16.76 -4.50 -25.16
C ASN A 29 -15.78 -4.73 -24.00
N LEU A 30 -15.23 -3.66 -23.42
CA LEU A 30 -14.38 -3.75 -22.23
C LEU A 30 -15.18 -4.23 -21.02
N ARG A 31 -16.37 -3.69 -20.75
CA ARG A 31 -17.20 -4.17 -19.63
C ARG A 31 -17.52 -5.66 -19.75
N ALA A 32 -17.86 -6.13 -20.96
CA ALA A 32 -18.08 -7.55 -21.23
C ALA A 32 -16.81 -8.39 -21.06
N ALA A 33 -15.66 -7.93 -21.55
CA ALA A 33 -14.38 -8.64 -21.43
C ALA A 33 -13.93 -8.81 -19.95
N TYR A 34 -14.30 -7.85 -19.08
CA TYR A 34 -13.98 -7.89 -17.65
C TYR A 34 -15.15 -8.38 -16.77
N HIS A 35 -16.23 -8.91 -17.35
CA HIS A 35 -17.42 -9.39 -16.63
C HIS A 35 -18.11 -8.32 -15.76
N LEU A 36 -17.93 -7.04 -16.09
CA LEU A 36 -18.50 -5.92 -15.34
C LEU A 36 -19.97 -5.67 -15.67
N ASP A 37 -20.48 -6.32 -16.72
CA ASP A 37 -21.88 -6.37 -17.17
C ASP A 37 -22.73 -7.41 -16.42
N GLU A 38 -22.11 -8.37 -15.71
CA GLU A 38 -22.83 -9.39 -14.94
C GLU A 38 -23.53 -8.83 -13.68
N PRO A 39 -24.56 -9.49 -13.13
CA PRO A 39 -25.13 -9.11 -11.84
C PRO A 39 -24.08 -9.08 -10.71
N LEU A 40 -24.21 -8.13 -9.77
CA LEU A 40 -23.22 -7.90 -8.69
C LEU A 40 -22.86 -9.16 -7.89
N TYR A 41 -23.84 -10.05 -7.66
CA TYR A 41 -23.60 -11.30 -6.93
C TYR A 41 -22.69 -12.26 -7.71
N GLN A 42 -22.80 -12.30 -9.04
CA GLN A 42 -21.94 -13.13 -9.90
C GLN A 42 -20.53 -12.55 -9.94
N GLN A 43 -20.41 -11.22 -10.11
CA GLN A 43 -19.13 -10.52 -10.06
C GLN A 43 -18.41 -10.77 -8.72
N PHE A 44 -19.13 -10.71 -7.61
CA PHE A 44 -18.58 -10.97 -6.28
C PHE A 44 -18.18 -12.44 -6.08
N ALA A 45 -19.03 -13.38 -6.53
CA ALA A 45 -18.73 -14.81 -6.45
C ALA A 45 -17.48 -15.19 -7.27
N ARG A 46 -17.37 -14.67 -8.50
CA ARG A 46 -16.20 -14.86 -9.38
C ARG A 46 -14.94 -14.24 -8.76
N TYR A 47 -15.04 -13.00 -8.26
CA TYR A 47 -13.94 -12.35 -7.57
C TYR A 47 -13.44 -13.17 -6.36
N LEU A 48 -14.35 -13.66 -5.52
CA LEU A 48 -13.98 -14.46 -4.36
C LEU A 48 -13.39 -15.82 -4.75
N GLY A 49 -13.96 -16.48 -5.78
CA GLY A 49 -13.46 -17.75 -6.30
C GLY A 49 -12.03 -17.65 -6.86
N ASN A 50 -11.74 -16.58 -7.59
CA ASN A 50 -10.40 -16.31 -8.13
C ASN A 50 -9.43 -15.93 -6.99
N LEU A 51 -9.87 -15.09 -6.04
CA LEU A 51 -9.07 -14.67 -4.90
C LEU A 51 -8.59 -15.87 -4.06
N LEU A 52 -9.46 -16.86 -3.84
CA LEU A 52 -9.11 -18.09 -3.12
C LEU A 52 -8.06 -18.95 -3.86
N GLN A 53 -7.94 -18.79 -5.18
CA GLN A 53 -6.92 -19.45 -6.00
C GLN A 53 -5.64 -18.60 -6.12
N GLY A 54 -5.60 -17.42 -5.50
CA GLY A 54 -4.48 -16.47 -5.62
C GLY A 54 -4.50 -15.64 -6.91
N ASP A 55 -5.59 -15.69 -7.67
CA ASP A 55 -5.80 -14.86 -8.84
C ASP A 55 -6.56 -13.58 -8.45
N PHE A 56 -5.84 -12.46 -8.46
CA PHE A 56 -6.41 -11.15 -8.16
C PHE A 56 -7.04 -10.47 -9.38
N GLY A 57 -7.00 -11.13 -10.54
CA GLY A 57 -7.53 -10.64 -11.80
C GLY A 57 -6.60 -9.68 -12.55
N PRO A 58 -7.05 -9.21 -13.73
CA PRO A 58 -6.30 -8.27 -14.54
C PRO A 58 -6.23 -6.88 -13.89
N SER A 59 -5.16 -6.12 -14.18
CA SER A 59 -5.07 -4.73 -13.78
C SER A 59 -5.89 -3.83 -14.70
N PHE A 60 -6.74 -2.98 -14.12
CA PHE A 60 -7.46 -1.95 -14.88
C PHE A 60 -6.55 -0.76 -15.27
N GLN A 61 -5.42 -0.60 -14.58
CA GLN A 61 -4.45 0.47 -14.84
C GLN A 61 -3.36 0.02 -15.84
N TYR A 62 -2.88 -1.22 -15.72
CA TYR A 62 -1.84 -1.78 -16.57
C TYR A 62 -2.43 -2.91 -17.43
N ARG A 63 -2.75 -2.60 -18.69
CA ARG A 63 -3.51 -3.50 -19.59
C ARG A 63 -2.91 -4.91 -19.77
N ASP A 64 -1.58 -5.02 -19.71
CA ASP A 64 -0.87 -6.28 -20.00
C ASP A 64 -0.43 -7.03 -18.75
N LEU A 65 -0.81 -6.55 -17.55
CA LEU A 65 -0.37 -7.13 -16.28
C LEU A 65 -1.57 -7.52 -15.42
N THR A 66 -1.44 -8.65 -14.75
CA THR A 66 -2.36 -9.03 -13.67
C THR A 66 -1.99 -8.34 -12.37
N VAL A 67 -2.97 -8.17 -11.48
CA VAL A 67 -2.73 -7.66 -10.13
C VAL A 67 -1.79 -8.61 -9.38
N THR A 68 -1.92 -9.92 -9.59
CA THR A 68 -1.02 -10.93 -9.01
C THR A 68 0.42 -10.70 -9.42
N GLU A 69 0.72 -10.47 -10.70
CA GLU A 69 2.08 -10.22 -11.19
C GLU A 69 2.69 -8.93 -10.63
N LEU A 70 1.88 -7.87 -10.53
CA LEU A 70 2.30 -6.61 -9.92
C LEU A 70 2.67 -6.80 -8.45
N ILE A 71 1.83 -7.52 -7.69
CA ILE A 71 2.10 -7.86 -6.30
C ILE A 71 3.36 -8.71 -6.20
N MET A 72 3.50 -9.77 -7.01
CA MET A 72 4.65 -10.68 -6.95
C MET A 72 5.97 -10.01 -7.33
N THR A 73 5.92 -8.98 -8.17
CA THR A 73 7.10 -8.20 -8.54
C THR A 73 7.46 -7.17 -7.46
N GLY A 74 6.47 -6.47 -6.90
CA GLY A 74 6.70 -5.46 -5.87
C GLY A 74 6.98 -6.03 -4.48
N PHE A 75 6.30 -7.11 -4.11
CA PHE A 75 6.31 -7.68 -2.76
C PHE A 75 7.71 -8.05 -2.26
N PRO A 76 8.58 -8.75 -3.02
CA PRO A 76 9.93 -9.08 -2.55
C PRO A 76 10.78 -7.84 -2.26
N ILE A 77 10.61 -6.76 -3.02
CA ILE A 77 11.34 -5.51 -2.85
C ILE A 77 10.86 -4.83 -1.56
N SER A 78 9.55 -4.68 -1.40
CA SER A 78 8.94 -4.12 -0.18
C SER A 78 9.28 -4.94 1.05
N LEU A 79 9.30 -6.27 0.94
CA LEU A 79 9.64 -7.17 2.03
C LEU A 79 11.11 -6.98 2.46
N ARG A 80 12.05 -6.89 1.52
CA ARG A 80 13.47 -6.65 1.84
C ARG A 80 13.67 -5.31 2.54
N LEU A 81 13.05 -4.25 2.01
CA LEU A 81 13.13 -2.91 2.59
C LEU A 81 12.48 -2.87 3.98
N GLY A 82 11.27 -3.41 4.11
CA GLY A 82 10.52 -3.46 5.37
C GLY A 82 11.20 -4.31 6.42
N ALA A 83 11.71 -5.49 6.06
CA ALA A 83 12.43 -6.37 6.98
C ALA A 83 13.75 -5.72 7.45
N GLY A 84 14.49 -5.07 6.54
CA GLY A 84 15.69 -4.33 6.91
C GLY A 84 15.38 -3.18 7.87
N ALA A 85 14.37 -2.36 7.55
CA ALA A 85 13.93 -1.27 8.42
C ALA A 85 13.47 -1.78 9.79
N MET A 86 12.69 -2.86 9.84
CA MET A 86 12.22 -3.48 11.08
C MET A 86 13.37 -4.04 11.91
N PHE A 87 14.35 -4.69 11.28
CA PHE A 87 15.53 -5.19 11.96
C PHE A 87 16.29 -4.08 12.69
N PHE A 88 16.58 -2.98 12.01
CA PHE A 88 17.23 -1.82 12.64
C PHE A 88 16.35 -1.16 13.70
N ALA A 89 15.05 -1.00 13.44
CA ALA A 89 14.12 -0.40 14.38
C ALA A 89 14.03 -1.20 15.69
N VAL A 90 13.99 -2.54 15.60
CA VAL A 90 13.98 -3.41 16.79
C VAL A 90 15.29 -3.31 17.55
N ILE A 91 16.44 -3.42 16.88
CA ILE A 91 17.74 -3.37 17.56
C ILE A 91 17.93 -2.02 18.26
N PHE A 92 17.84 -0.91 17.52
CA PHE A 92 18.10 0.41 18.08
C PHE A 92 16.99 0.85 19.03
N GLY A 93 15.73 0.55 18.71
CA GLY A 93 14.58 0.90 19.54
C GLY A 93 14.58 0.16 20.87
N VAL A 94 14.85 -1.14 20.89
CA VAL A 94 14.91 -1.93 22.13
C VAL A 94 16.12 -1.50 22.97
N LEU A 95 17.29 -1.27 22.37
CA LEU A 95 18.47 -0.82 23.10
C LEU A 95 18.24 0.57 23.73
N ALA A 96 17.79 1.55 22.92
CA ALA A 96 17.54 2.90 23.41
C ALA A 96 16.41 2.92 24.46
N GLY A 97 15.34 2.17 24.24
CA GLY A 97 14.23 2.04 25.19
C GLY A 97 14.64 1.36 26.48
N SER A 98 15.49 0.32 26.43
CA SER A 98 16.00 -0.35 27.62
C SER A 98 16.90 0.58 28.44
N VAL A 99 17.77 1.36 27.80
CA VAL A 99 18.63 2.34 28.47
C VAL A 99 17.79 3.46 29.12
N ALA A 100 16.79 3.97 28.41
CA ALA A 100 15.86 4.96 28.95
C ALA A 100 15.10 4.41 30.17
N ALA A 101 14.65 3.15 30.11
CA ALA A 101 13.94 2.49 31.21
C ALA A 101 14.83 2.25 32.44
N LEU A 102 16.10 1.84 32.25
CA LEU A 102 17.05 1.66 33.35
C LEU A 102 17.37 2.97 34.08
N TRP A 103 17.37 4.09 33.36
CA TRP A 103 17.58 5.43 33.92
C TRP A 103 16.34 6.31 33.78
N GLN A 104 15.20 5.80 34.22
CA GLN A 104 13.94 6.53 34.23
C GLN A 104 14.05 7.91 34.91
N ASN A 105 13.34 8.92 34.39
CA ASN A 105 13.37 10.31 34.84
C ASN A 105 14.75 11.00 34.76
N SER A 106 15.71 10.40 34.05
CA SER A 106 17.02 11.01 33.80
C SER A 106 17.03 11.81 32.50
N ARG A 107 18.08 12.62 32.30
CA ARG A 107 18.29 13.37 31.05
C ARG A 107 18.32 12.45 29.82
N THR A 108 18.82 11.23 29.98
CA THR A 108 18.87 10.20 28.94
C THR A 108 17.47 9.75 28.52
N ASP A 109 16.58 9.51 29.48
CA ASP A 109 15.18 9.15 29.24
C ASP A 109 14.45 10.26 28.48
N TYR A 110 14.54 11.50 28.96
CA TYR A 110 13.96 12.66 28.28
C TYR A 110 14.50 12.86 26.86
N PHE A 111 15.80 12.63 26.63
CA PHE A 111 16.41 12.74 25.31
C PHE A 111 15.88 11.67 24.35
N VAL A 112 15.85 10.40 24.78
CA VAL A 112 15.33 9.30 23.96
C VAL A 112 13.86 9.54 23.63
N MET A 113 13.04 9.91 24.61
CA MET A 113 11.64 10.26 24.36
C MET A 113 11.48 11.42 23.37
N ALA A 114 12.25 12.50 23.52
CA ALA A 114 12.16 13.66 22.64
C ALA A 114 12.49 13.30 21.18
N VAL A 115 13.55 12.51 20.97
CA VAL A 115 13.94 12.03 19.63
C VAL A 115 12.86 11.12 19.04
N SER A 116 12.35 10.15 19.82
CA SER A 116 11.28 9.26 19.37
C SER A 116 10.01 10.03 19.02
N MET A 117 9.60 10.98 19.85
CA MET A 117 8.38 11.75 19.63
C MET A 117 8.49 12.69 18.43
N THR A 118 9.69 13.23 18.17
CA THR A 118 9.97 13.98 16.93
C THR A 118 9.81 13.07 15.71
N GLY A 119 10.42 11.88 15.71
CA GLY A 119 10.30 10.93 14.60
C GLY A 119 8.85 10.50 14.30
N ILE A 120 8.01 10.35 15.33
CA ILE A 120 6.60 9.97 15.19
C ILE A 120 5.73 11.15 14.72
N SER A 121 6.04 12.37 15.16
CA SER A 121 5.22 13.55 14.90
C SER A 121 5.45 14.17 13.52
N VAL A 122 6.63 13.97 12.91
CA VAL A 122 6.88 14.50 11.57
C VAL A 122 6.20 13.63 10.51
N PRO A 123 5.35 14.19 9.63
CA PRO A 123 4.69 13.43 8.59
C PRO A 123 5.68 12.79 7.61
N SER A 124 5.38 11.56 7.16
CA SER A 124 6.28 10.81 6.27
C SER A 124 6.56 11.51 4.94
N PHE A 125 5.60 12.29 4.40
CA PHE A 125 5.78 13.06 3.18
C PHE A 125 6.78 14.23 3.34
N VAL A 126 7.05 14.68 4.57
CA VAL A 126 8.10 15.67 4.88
C VAL A 126 9.43 14.97 5.13
N MET A 127 9.41 13.87 5.89
CA MET A 127 10.63 13.11 6.19
C MET A 127 11.28 12.52 4.95
N ALA A 128 10.52 11.97 4.01
CA ALA A 128 11.06 11.34 2.81
C ALA A 128 11.96 12.28 1.97
N PRO A 129 11.51 13.47 1.53
CA PRO A 129 12.38 14.38 0.78
C PRO A 129 13.54 14.93 1.63
N PHE A 130 13.34 15.14 2.93
CA PHE A 130 14.43 15.55 3.83
C PHE A 130 15.55 14.49 3.89
N LEU A 131 15.20 13.22 4.05
CA LEU A 131 16.17 12.12 4.06
C LEU A 131 16.88 11.97 2.70
N ILE A 132 16.16 12.15 1.59
CA ILE A 132 16.77 12.16 0.26
C ILE A 132 17.82 13.27 0.16
N LEU A 133 17.50 14.49 0.61
CA LEU A 133 18.44 15.61 0.59
C LEU A 133 19.71 15.30 1.39
N VAL A 134 19.55 14.74 2.59
CA VAL A 134 20.67 14.48 3.52
C VAL A 134 21.53 13.28 3.12
N PHE A 135 20.95 12.23 2.56
CA PHE A 135 21.68 10.97 2.29
C PHE A 135 21.97 10.69 0.82
N ALA A 136 21.23 11.30 -0.12
CA ALA A 136 21.36 11.02 -1.55
C ALA A 136 21.91 12.19 -2.37
N VAL A 137 21.81 13.43 -1.87
CA VAL A 137 22.25 14.63 -2.59
C VAL A 137 23.52 15.21 -2.01
N TYR A 138 23.53 15.49 -0.70
CA TYR A 138 24.73 15.90 0.02
C TYR A 138 25.59 14.69 0.40
#